data_AF-A0A7C1SPP3-F1
#
_entry.id   AF-A0A7C1SPP3-F1
#
_cell.length_a   1.000
_cell.length_b   1.000
_cell.length_c   1.000
_cell.angle_alpha   90.00
_cell.angle_beta   90.00
_cell.angle_gamma   90.00
#
_symmetry.space_group_name_H-M   'P 1'
#
loop_
_entity.id
_entity.type
_entity.pdbx_description
1 polymer ?
#
loop_
_entity_poly.entity_id
_entity_poly.type
_entity_poly.pdbx_seq_one_letter_code
_entity_poly.pdbx_strand_id
1 'polypeptide(L)'
;RAYYAMFYSTEAILLTKDLSFSSHKGVISAFGEYFIKEDIFSKEMGRELNRAFEKRQLGDYEYTFVISEEEARIILENGKEFVNKIAQYISQSSTAT
;
A
#
# COMPACT_ATOMS: atom_id res chain seq x y z
N ARG A 1 5.71 9.31 -5.17
CA ARG A 1 6.57 8.76 -4.08
C ARG A 1 5.75 8.07 -2.97
N ALA A 2 4.64 8.64 -2.49
CA ALA A 2 3.77 7.99 -1.51
C ALA A 2 3.38 6.54 -1.88
N TYR A 3 3.03 6.30 -3.15
CA TYR A 3 2.78 4.95 -3.66
C TYR A 3 3.93 3.96 -3.39
N TYR A 4 5.18 4.34 -3.67
CA TYR A 4 6.31 3.45 -3.44
C TYR A 4 6.55 3.15 -1.97
N ALA A 5 6.30 4.11 -1.08
CA ALA A 5 6.37 3.86 0.36
C ALA A 5 5.33 2.81 0.79
N MET A 6 4.08 2.94 0.32
CA MET A 6 3.03 1.94 0.55
C MET A 6 3.42 0.59 -0.05
N PHE A 7 3.86 0.57 -1.31
CA PHE A 7 4.27 -0.64 -2.03
C PHE A 7 5.36 -1.41 -1.30
N TYR A 8 6.46 -0.75 -0.90
CA TYR A 8 7.55 -1.42 -0.19
C TYR A 8 7.14 -1.89 1.21
N SER A 9 6.27 -1.15 1.90
CA SER A 9 5.71 -1.65 3.17
C SER A 9 4.82 -2.89 2.95
N THR A 10 4.06 -2.94 1.86
CA THR A 10 3.29 -4.12 1.47
C THR A 10 4.17 -5.31 1.09
N GLU A 11 5.29 -5.08 0.40
CA GLU A 11 6.27 -6.16 0.17
C GLU A 11 6.84 -6.67 1.50
N ALA A 12 7.20 -5.76 2.42
CA ALA A 12 7.75 -6.13 3.71
C ALA A 12 6.80 -7.00 4.54
N ILE A 13 5.50 -6.69 4.56
CA ILE A 13 4.51 -7.49 5.30
C ILE A 13 4.19 -8.82 4.60
N LEU A 14 4.28 -8.90 3.27
CA LEU A 14 4.13 -10.17 2.56
C LEU A 14 5.31 -11.11 2.85
N LEU A 15 6.51 -10.56 3.01
CA LEU A 15 7.68 -11.33 3.41
C LEU A 15 7.53 -11.98 4.79
N THR A 16 6.73 -11.43 5.71
CA THR A 16 6.45 -12.09 7.00
C THR A 16 5.59 -13.34 6.87
N LYS A 17 5.04 -13.60 5.68
CA LYS A 17 4.31 -14.80 5.30
C LYS A 17 5.06 -15.64 4.24
N ASP A 18 6.35 -15.38 4.03
CA ASP A 18 7.18 -16.00 2.99
C ASP A 18 6.65 -15.81 1.55
N LEU A 19 5.91 -14.73 1.30
CA LEU A 19 5.35 -14.39 -0.01
C LEU A 19 6.15 -13.28 -0.71
N SER A 20 6.41 -13.46 -2.00
CA SER A 20 7.04 -12.44 -2.86
C SER A 20 6.45 -12.47 -4.27
N PHE A 21 6.41 -11.31 -4.93
CA PHE A 21 5.77 -11.15 -6.24
C PHE A 21 6.62 -10.24 -7.13
N SER A 22 6.71 -10.57 -8.42
CA SER A 22 7.53 -9.82 -9.39
C SER A 22 6.80 -8.63 -10.04
N SER A 23 5.52 -8.39 -9.68
CA SER A 23 4.72 -7.33 -10.28
C SER A 23 3.94 -6.53 -9.25
N HIS A 24 3.75 -5.24 -9.54
CA HIS A 24 2.94 -4.34 -8.71
C HIS A 24 1.53 -4.87 -8.47
N LYS A 25 0.86 -5.36 -9.51
CA LYS A 25 -0.48 -5.94 -9.39
C LYS A 25 -0.49 -7.21 -8.55
N GLY A 26 0.56 -8.03 -8.62
CA GLY A 26 0.72 -9.22 -7.78
C GLY A 26 0.77 -8.86 -6.29
N VAL A 27 1.61 -7.89 -5.92
CA VAL A 27 1.72 -7.39 -4.53
C VAL A 27 0.38 -6.84 -4.03
N ILE A 28 -0.31 -6.02 -4.83
CA ILE A 28 -1.61 -5.44 -4.46
C ILE A 28 -2.67 -6.54 -4.27
N SER A 29 -2.73 -7.52 -5.19
CA SER A 29 -3.67 -8.64 -5.09
C SER A 29 -3.39 -9.50 -3.86
N ALA A 30 -2.13 -9.78 -3.58
CA ALA A 30 -1.73 -10.57 -2.42
C ALA A 30 -2.04 -9.84 -1.10
N PHE A 31 -1.87 -8.52 -1.05
CA PHE A 31 -2.33 -7.74 0.10
C PHE A 31 -3.85 -7.87 0.31
N GLY A 32 -4.63 -7.77 -0.76
CA GLY A 32 -6.06 -8.03 -0.71
C GLY A 32 -6.41 -9.41 -0.15
N GLU A 33 -5.72 -10.45 -0.62
CA GLU A 33 -5.95 -11.84 -0.24
C GLU A 33 -5.58 -12.12 1.23
N TYR A 34 -4.35 -11.83 1.62
CA TYR A 34 -3.80 -12.34 2.89
C TYR A 34 -4.01 -11.40 4.08
N PHE A 35 -4.47 -10.17 3.83
CA PHE A 35 -4.52 -9.12 4.85
C PHE A 35 -5.85 -8.38 4.89
N ILE A 36 -6.54 -8.20 3.76
CA ILE A 36 -7.87 -7.56 3.74
C ILE A 36 -8.99 -8.59 3.91
N LYS A 37 -8.96 -9.72 3.19
CA LYS A 37 -10.00 -10.76 3.32
C LYS A 37 -9.98 -11.45 4.69
N GLU A 38 -8.80 -11.57 5.29
CA GLU A 38 -8.59 -12.09 6.63
C GLU A 38 -8.91 -11.08 7.75
N ASP A 39 -9.45 -9.90 7.41
CA ASP A 39 -9.83 -8.83 8.34
C ASP A 39 -8.70 -8.31 9.24
N ILE A 40 -7.43 -8.54 8.84
CA ILE A 40 -6.24 -8.04 9.54
C ILE A 40 -6.11 -6.52 9.37
N PHE A 41 -6.41 -6.02 8.17
CA PHE A 41 -6.52 -4.60 7.88
C PHE A 41 -7.85 -4.27 7.19
N SER A 42 -8.25 -3.02 7.31
CA SER A 42 -9.53 -2.56 6.78
C SER A 42 -9.58 -2.57 5.25
N LYS A 43 -10.79 -2.78 4.70
CA LYS A 43 -11.04 -2.64 3.26
C LYS A 43 -10.66 -1.27 2.69
N GLU A 44 -10.59 -0.23 3.51
CA GLU A 44 -10.15 1.09 3.04
C GLU A 44 -8.65 1.11 2.75
N MET A 45 -7.82 0.44 3.54
CA MET A 45 -6.38 0.34 3.25
C MET A 45 -6.11 -0.32 1.89
N GLY A 46 -6.87 -1.34 1.53
CA GLY A 46 -6.82 -1.94 0.19
C GLY A 46 -7.22 -0.95 -0.91
N ARG A 47 -8.23 -0.12 -0.68
CA ARG A 47 -8.67 0.92 -1.62
C ARG A 47 -7.64 2.04 -1.76
N GLU A 48 -7.02 2.47 -0.67
CA GLU A 48 -5.96 3.48 -0.66
C GLU A 48 -4.74 3.04 -1.47
N LEU A 49 -4.30 1.78 -1.30
CA LEU A 49 -3.18 1.23 -2.07
C LEU A 49 -3.49 1.20 -3.58
N ASN A 50 -4.71 0.80 -3.96
CA ASN A 50 -5.15 0.83 -5.36
C ASN A 50 -5.20 2.26 -5.92
N ARG A 51 -5.80 3.21 -5.19
CA ARG A 51 -5.85 4.63 -5.60
C ARG A 51 -4.45 5.21 -5.78
N ALA A 52 -3.53 4.92 -4.86
CA ALA A 52 -2.14 5.38 -4.97
C ALA A 52 -1.44 4.80 -6.20
N PHE A 53 -1.70 3.52 -6.53
CA PHE A 53 -1.18 2.89 -7.74
C PHE A 53 -1.73 3.53 -9.02
N GLU A 54 -3.04 3.76 -9.11
CA GLU A 54 -3.69 4.41 -10.25
C GLU A 54 -3.15 5.83 -10.47
N LYS A 55 -3.05 6.62 -9.40
CA LYS A 55 -2.53 8.00 -9.46
C LYS A 55 -1.06 8.05 -9.85
N ARG A 56 -0.26 7.03 -9.48
CA ARG A 56 1.11 6.88 -9.97
C ARG A 56 1.15 6.65 -11.49
N GLN A 57 0.24 5.85 -12.03
CA GLN A 57 0.17 5.63 -13.49
C GLN A 57 -0.22 6.90 -14.23
N LEU A 58 -1.20 7.66 -13.71
CA LEU A 58 -1.62 8.91 -14.31
C LEU A 58 -0.50 9.97 -14.29
N GLY A 59 0.18 10.13 -13.15
CA GLY A 59 1.28 11.10 -13.03
C GLY A 59 2.51 10.78 -13.89
N ASP A 60 2.78 9.50 -14.17
CA ASP A 60 3.96 9.08 -14.95
C ASP A 60 3.66 8.98 -16.47
N TYR A 61 2.39 8.87 -16.89
CA TYR A 61 2.03 8.55 -18.28
C TYR A 61 0.95 9.42 -18.93
N GLU A 62 0.13 10.19 -18.18
CA GLU A 62 -0.87 11.08 -18.78
C GLU A 62 -0.43 12.55 -18.76
N TYR A 63 -0.15 13.09 -19.96
CA TYR A 63 0.28 14.48 -20.17
C TYR A 63 -0.83 15.53 -19.89
N THR A 64 -2.09 15.09 -19.73
CA THR A 64 -3.27 15.97 -19.63
C THR A 64 -3.92 16.02 -18.25
N PHE A 65 -3.51 15.17 -17.30
CA PHE A 65 -4.16 15.09 -15.98
C PHE A 65 -3.28 15.70 -14.88
N VAL A 66 -3.65 16.89 -14.41
CA VAL A 66 -2.97 17.54 -13.27
C VAL A 66 -3.59 17.02 -11.98
N ILE A 67 -2.82 16.25 -11.21
CA ILE A 67 -3.21 15.89 -9.83
C ILE A 67 -3.26 17.19 -9.02
N SER A 68 -4.41 17.47 -8.41
CA SER A 68 -4.55 18.67 -7.57
C SER A 68 -3.69 18.59 -6.30
N GLU A 69 -3.31 19.74 -5.73
CA GLU A 69 -2.56 19.76 -4.46
C GLU A 69 -3.32 19.01 -3.35
N GLU A 70 -4.64 19.15 -3.32
CA GLU A 70 -5.51 18.48 -2.35
C GLU A 70 -5.45 16.95 -2.51
N GLU A 71 -5.59 16.44 -3.73
CA GLU A 71 -5.45 15.00 -3.97
C GLU A 71 -4.05 14.50 -3.61
N ALA A 72 -2.99 15.27 -3.91
CA ALA A 72 -1.63 14.92 -3.55
C ALA A 72 -1.45 14.87 -2.03
N ARG A 73 -2.08 15.80 -1.29
CA ARG A 73 -2.07 15.85 0.17
C ARG A 73 -2.78 14.64 0.78
N ILE A 74 -3.98 14.31 0.30
CA ILE A 74 -4.74 13.13 0.74
C ILE A 74 -3.93 11.85 0.53
N ILE A 75 -3.33 11.66 -0.66
CA ILE A 75 -2.51 10.48 -0.95
C ILE A 75 -1.28 10.42 -0.03
N LEU A 76 -0.67 11.56 0.30
CA LEU A 76 0.47 11.63 1.20
C LEU A 76 0.08 11.26 2.64
N GLU A 77 -1.04 11.77 3.13
CA GLU A 77 -1.54 11.49 4.48
C GLU A 77 -1.94 10.03 4.62
N ASN A 78 -2.74 9.51 3.70
CA ASN A 78 -3.14 8.09 3.69
C ASN A 78 -1.91 7.19 3.56
N GLY A 79 -0.94 7.56 2.72
CA GLY A 79 0.32 6.82 2.59
C GLY A 79 1.13 6.75 3.88
N LYS A 80 1.19 7.84 4.67
CA LYS A 80 1.85 7.85 5.98
C LYS A 80 1.11 6.93 6.96
N GLU A 81 -0.21 7.03 7.05
CA GLU A 81 -1.01 6.19 7.95
C GLU A 81 -0.88 4.71 7.59
N PHE A 82 -0.93 4.38 6.30
CA PHE A 82 -0.77 3.03 5.78
C PHE A 82 0.56 2.40 6.20
N VAL A 83 1.67 3.12 5.96
CA VAL A 83 3.02 2.64 6.33
C VAL A 83 3.15 2.46 7.85
N ASN A 84 2.60 3.40 8.63
CA ASN A 84 2.63 3.30 10.09
C ASN A 84 1.89 2.06 10.60
N LYS A 85 0.70 1.77 10.07
CA LYS A 85 -0.08 0.58 10.44
C LYS A 85 0.66 -0.72 10.12
N ILE A 86 1.29 -0.80 8.96
CA ILE A 86 2.10 -1.97 8.60
C ILE A 86 3.31 -2.12 9.52
N ALA A 87 4.05 -1.03 9.77
CA ALA A 87 5.22 -1.06 10.64
C ALA A 87 4.86 -1.49 12.07
N GLN A 88 3.73 -1.00 12.59
CA GLN A 88 3.20 -1.41 13.89
C GLN A 88 2.84 -2.90 13.91
N TYR A 89 2.14 -3.39 12.88
CA TYR A 89 1.78 -4.80 12.76
C TYR A 89 3.01 -5.72 12.74
N ILE A 90 4.02 -5.39 11.93
CA ILE A 90 5.26 -6.17 11.85
C ILE A 90 5.97 -6.18 13.21
N SER A 91 6.09 -5.02 13.86
CA SER A 91 6.77 -4.89 15.15
C SER A 91 6.10 -5.73 16.25
N GLN A 92 4.76 -5.76 16.28
CA GLN A 92 3.99 -6.57 17.23
C GLN A 92 4.09 -8.07 16.93
N SER A 93 4.16 -8.45 15.65
CA SER A 93 4.27 -9.84 15.23
C SER A 93 5.65 -10.44 15.53
N SER A 94 6.72 -9.64 15.48
CA SER A 94 8.09 -10.08 15.80
C SER A 94 8.35 -10.30 17.29
N THR A 95 7.53 -9.74 18.18
CA THR A 95 7.66 -9.91 19.64
C THR A 95 6.97 -11.16 20.20
N ALA A 96 6.30 -11.95 19.35
CA ALA A 96 5.53 -13.14 19.76
C ALA A 96 6.29 -14.47 19.63
N THR A 97 7.62 -14.45 19.52
CA THR A 97 8.50 -15.65 19.50
C THR A 97 9.25 -15.76 20.81
#